data_AF-A0AAE3ZHC6-F1
#
_entry.id   AF-A0AAE3ZHC6-F1
#
_cell.length_a   1.000
_cell.length_b   1.000
_cell.length_c   1.000
_cell.angle_alpha   90.00
_cell.angle_beta   90.00
_cell.angle_gamma   90.00
#
_symmetry.space_group_name_H-M   'P 1'
#
loop_
_entity.id
_entity.type
_entity.pdbx_description
1 polymer ?
#
loop_
_entity_poly.entity_id
_entity_poly.type
_entity_poly.pdbx_seq_one_letter_code
_entity_poly.pdbx_strand_id
1 'polypeptide(L)'
;MTVPDPGFMVAYCEQTLPGMLIDVCEVPVELAHRIAVDVLRRAEALASLPTREQDVLIAPFVEEAFAQEPADAPLDLKAKVALVVRNSLLDEAVRAGAPSYGVAAVLRYAAAPLSHLLGARLREPVGLAGIHPFMGLAGRYPRAWTCLEALTDGFAAGGQRTLTLPTAPVPGLPPLTDDGLLDRLRRAATGDAVLHVPALGHWSRDSRRLHGILEFLLAHRATVLTTNYLIRPTDVWVRHGDLVSPDDAGLRDTRGLAGDHRALAESVTA
;
A
#
# COMPACT_ATOMS: atom_id res chain seq x y z
N MET A 1 -8.87 6.95 -28.90
CA MET A 1 -8.02 6.51 -27.76
C MET A 1 -6.59 6.50 -28.23
N THR A 2 -5.69 7.23 -27.55
CA THR A 2 -4.25 7.15 -27.78
C THR A 2 -3.75 5.74 -27.50
N VAL A 3 -2.81 5.24 -28.29
CA VAL A 3 -2.17 3.94 -28.03
C VAL A 3 -1.33 4.08 -26.75
N PRO A 4 -1.43 3.15 -25.77
CA PRO A 4 -0.57 3.16 -24.60
C PRO A 4 0.90 3.15 -25.01
N ASP A 5 1.70 4.03 -24.41
CA ASP A 5 3.11 4.23 -24.77
C ASP A 5 3.95 4.16 -23.49
N PRO A 6 4.75 3.09 -23.29
CA PRO A 6 5.58 2.94 -22.10
C PRO A 6 6.66 4.04 -22.01
N GLY A 7 6.99 4.70 -23.12
CA GLY A 7 7.93 5.81 -23.19
C GLY A 7 7.53 7.00 -22.31
N PHE A 8 6.24 7.19 -22.01
CA PHE A 8 5.83 8.25 -21.08
C PHE A 8 6.30 8.00 -19.65
N MET A 9 6.35 6.74 -19.19
CA MET A 9 6.88 6.43 -17.86
C MET A 9 8.39 6.62 -17.81
N VAL A 10 9.10 6.26 -18.89
CA VAL A 10 10.55 6.51 -19.02
C VAL A 10 10.83 8.01 -18.99
N ALA A 11 10.16 8.81 -19.84
CA ALA A 11 10.34 10.26 -19.88
C ALA A 11 9.99 10.92 -18.54
N TYR A 12 8.93 10.47 -17.87
CA TYR A 12 8.59 10.93 -16.53
C TYR A 12 9.73 10.69 -15.54
N CYS A 13 10.29 9.48 -15.49
CA CYS A 13 11.38 9.16 -14.57
C CYS A 13 12.73 9.81 -14.96
N GLU A 14 13.03 9.98 -16.24
CA GLU A 14 14.32 10.54 -16.67
C GLU A 14 14.36 12.06 -16.60
N GLN A 15 13.22 12.74 -16.73
CA GLN A 15 13.15 14.19 -16.92
C GLN A 15 12.27 14.86 -15.87
N THR A 16 10.99 14.49 -15.81
CA THR A 16 9.99 15.21 -15.00
C THR A 16 10.18 15.00 -13.50
N LEU A 17 10.34 13.75 -13.07
CA LEU A 17 10.45 13.39 -11.66
C LEU A 17 11.72 13.97 -11.02
N PRO A 18 12.93 13.84 -11.60
CA PRO A 18 14.12 14.48 -11.04
C PRO A 18 13.95 15.99 -10.88
N GLY A 19 13.39 16.69 -11.88
CA GLY A 19 13.12 18.12 -11.80
C GLY A 19 12.18 18.48 -10.65
N MET A 20 11.06 17.77 -10.50
CA MET A 20 10.14 17.97 -9.36
C MET A 20 10.83 17.71 -8.01
N LEU A 21 11.65 16.67 -7.91
CA LEU A 21 12.32 16.32 -6.67
C LEU A 21 13.37 17.36 -6.27
N ILE A 22 14.13 17.89 -7.24
CA ILE A 22 15.16 18.89 -7.00
C ILE A 22 14.53 20.25 -6.71
N ASP A 23 13.63 20.71 -7.59
CA ASP A 23 13.12 22.08 -7.57
C ASP A 23 12.02 22.31 -6.52
N VAL A 24 11.25 21.26 -6.20
CA VAL A 24 10.09 21.36 -5.29
C VAL A 24 10.31 20.58 -4.00
N CYS A 25 10.88 19.38 -4.05
CA CYS A 25 11.11 18.60 -2.83
C CYS A 25 12.49 18.83 -2.22
N GLU A 26 13.31 19.75 -2.77
CA GLU A 26 14.66 20.08 -2.30
C GLU A 26 15.56 18.84 -2.09
N VAL A 27 15.34 17.78 -2.88
CA VAL A 27 16.10 16.55 -2.82
C VAL A 27 17.43 16.75 -3.55
N PRO A 28 18.58 16.34 -2.97
CA PRO A 28 19.87 16.39 -3.66
C PRO A 28 19.85 15.69 -5.02
N VAL A 29 20.51 16.27 -6.01
CA VAL A 29 20.49 15.82 -7.43
C VAL A 29 20.78 14.33 -7.56
N GLU A 30 21.82 13.83 -6.91
CA GLU A 30 22.20 12.41 -6.97
C GLU A 30 21.13 11.50 -6.35
N LEU A 31 20.46 11.95 -5.29
CA LEU A 31 19.37 11.21 -4.67
C LEU A 31 18.10 11.25 -5.54
N ALA A 32 17.78 12.40 -6.15
CA ALA A 32 16.64 12.54 -7.06
C ALA A 32 16.73 11.57 -8.25
N HIS A 33 17.89 11.46 -8.88
CA HIS A 33 18.11 10.48 -9.95
C HIS A 33 17.99 9.03 -9.47
N ARG A 34 18.51 8.70 -8.28
CA ARG A 34 18.36 7.35 -7.71
C ARG A 34 16.90 7.01 -7.41
N ILE A 35 16.13 7.97 -6.88
CA ILE A 35 14.69 7.81 -6.65
C ILE A 35 14.00 7.51 -7.99
N ALA A 36 14.31 8.27 -9.04
CA ALA A 36 13.63 8.09 -10.31
C ALA A 36 13.94 6.73 -10.98
N VAL A 37 15.17 6.22 -10.84
CA VAL A 37 15.54 4.87 -11.26
C VAL A 37 14.78 3.81 -10.45
N ASP A 38 14.66 3.98 -9.12
CA ASP A 38 13.89 3.05 -8.27
C ASP A 38 12.40 3.05 -8.65
N VAL A 39 11.81 4.22 -8.90
CA VAL A 39 10.43 4.37 -9.35
C VAL A 39 10.20 3.67 -10.68
N LEU A 40 11.08 3.87 -11.68
CA LEU A 40 10.96 3.19 -12.98
C LEU A 40 11.05 1.66 -12.82
N ARG A 41 12.01 1.17 -12.03
CA ARG A 41 12.18 -0.26 -11.76
C ARG A 41 10.96 -0.87 -11.09
N ARG A 42 10.35 -0.16 -10.14
CA ARG A 42 9.10 -0.58 -9.48
C ARG A 42 7.93 -0.58 -10.44
N ALA A 43 7.84 0.41 -11.31
CA ALA A 43 6.78 0.52 -12.31
C ALA A 43 6.80 -0.66 -13.29
N GLU A 44 7.97 -0.97 -13.86
CA GLU A 44 8.16 -2.13 -14.75
C GLU A 44 7.92 -3.44 -14.00
N ALA A 45 8.41 -3.55 -12.75
CA ALA A 45 8.17 -4.74 -11.95
C ALA A 45 6.67 -4.96 -11.70
N LEU A 46 5.93 -3.92 -11.30
CA LEU A 46 4.48 -4.02 -11.11
C LEU A 46 3.76 -4.39 -12.42
N ALA A 47 4.12 -3.73 -13.53
CA ALA A 47 3.48 -3.92 -14.82
C ALA A 47 3.73 -5.31 -15.43
N SER A 48 4.78 -6.01 -15.00
CA SER A 48 5.06 -7.40 -15.39
C SER A 48 4.25 -8.44 -14.61
N LEU A 49 3.59 -8.06 -13.51
CA LEU A 49 2.82 -9.00 -12.68
C LEU A 49 1.41 -9.22 -13.23
N PRO A 50 0.82 -10.42 -13.01
CA PRO A 50 -0.60 -10.64 -13.25
C PRO A 50 -1.47 -9.61 -12.53
N THR A 51 -2.57 -9.17 -13.15
CA THR A 51 -3.49 -8.16 -12.59
C THR A 51 -3.88 -8.49 -11.15
N ARG A 52 -4.19 -9.76 -10.87
CA ARG A 52 -4.55 -10.20 -9.52
C ARG A 52 -3.44 -9.93 -8.49
N GLU A 53 -2.19 -10.19 -8.84
CA GLU A 53 -1.07 -9.89 -7.94
C GLU A 53 -0.88 -8.39 -7.75
N GLN A 54 -1.11 -7.59 -8.80
CA GLN A 54 -1.11 -6.12 -8.67
C GLN A 54 -2.16 -5.67 -7.66
N ASP A 55 -3.38 -6.22 -7.74
CA ASP A 55 -4.48 -5.85 -6.85
C ASP A 55 -4.16 -6.17 -5.37
N VAL A 56 -3.56 -7.34 -5.11
CA VAL A 56 -3.09 -7.74 -3.78
C VAL A 56 -2.03 -6.77 -3.25
N LEU A 57 -1.08 -6.37 -4.10
CA LEU A 57 0.00 -5.46 -3.69
C LEU A 57 -0.51 -4.06 -3.37
N ILE A 58 -1.58 -3.60 -4.01
CA ILE A 58 -2.14 -2.26 -3.77
C ILE A 58 -3.14 -2.22 -2.62
N ALA A 59 -3.69 -3.36 -2.18
CA ALA A 59 -4.70 -3.44 -1.12
C ALA A 59 -4.36 -2.62 0.14
N PRO A 60 -3.11 -2.61 0.66
CA PRO A 60 -2.75 -1.81 1.83
C PRO A 60 -2.76 -0.29 1.61
N PHE A 61 -2.74 0.15 0.35
CA PHE A 61 -2.60 1.56 -0.03
C PHE A 61 -3.90 2.19 -0.52
N VAL A 62 -4.95 1.38 -0.71
CA VAL A 62 -6.27 1.83 -1.16
C VAL A 62 -6.87 2.89 -0.24
N GLU A 63 -6.77 2.71 1.09
CA GLU A 63 -7.28 3.67 2.09
C GLU A 63 -6.61 5.05 2.00
N GLU A 64 -5.40 5.12 1.45
CA GLU A 64 -4.66 6.38 1.33
C GLU A 64 -4.72 6.96 -0.07
N ALA A 65 -5.02 6.13 -1.06
CA ALA A 65 -5.07 6.49 -2.45
C ALA A 65 -6.38 7.19 -2.83
N PHE A 66 -7.47 6.96 -2.10
CA PHE A 66 -8.77 7.48 -2.53
C PHE A 66 -8.82 9.02 -2.52
N ALA A 67 -8.16 9.66 -1.54
CA ALA A 67 -8.06 11.12 -1.44
C ALA A 67 -6.95 11.74 -2.31
N GLN A 68 -6.20 10.94 -3.07
CA GLN A 68 -5.11 11.45 -3.91
C GLN A 68 -5.64 12.00 -5.24
N GLU A 69 -4.95 13.02 -5.74
CA GLU A 69 -5.13 13.55 -7.08
C GLU A 69 -4.43 12.66 -8.13
N PRO A 70 -4.89 12.63 -9.39
CA PRO A 70 -6.05 13.37 -9.88
C PRO A 70 -7.37 12.72 -9.46
N ALA A 71 -8.37 13.53 -9.10
CA ALA A 71 -9.64 13.05 -8.54
C ALA A 71 -10.41 12.10 -9.47
N ASP A 72 -10.28 12.29 -10.79
CA ASP A 72 -10.93 11.49 -11.84
C ASP A 72 -10.18 10.19 -12.20
N ALA A 73 -8.97 9.98 -11.67
CA ALA A 73 -8.26 8.72 -11.87
C ALA A 73 -8.92 7.57 -11.09
N PRO A 74 -8.97 6.36 -11.70
CA PRO A 74 -9.39 5.15 -11.00
C PRO A 74 -8.63 4.91 -9.70
N LEU A 75 -9.33 4.43 -8.67
CA LEU A 75 -8.75 4.18 -7.35
C LEU A 75 -7.59 3.17 -7.39
N ASP A 76 -7.69 2.14 -8.23
CA ASP A 76 -6.63 1.16 -8.41
C ASP A 76 -5.36 1.81 -8.98
N LEU A 77 -5.50 2.71 -9.96
CA LEU A 77 -4.37 3.45 -10.52
C LEU A 77 -3.70 4.33 -9.46
N LYS A 78 -4.49 5.05 -8.65
CA LYS A 78 -3.96 5.87 -7.55
C LYS A 78 -3.20 5.02 -6.53
N ALA A 79 -3.72 3.84 -6.19
CA ALA A 79 -3.04 2.92 -5.27
C ALA A 79 -1.77 2.31 -5.89
N LYS A 80 -1.76 2.04 -7.20
CA LYS A 80 -0.54 1.63 -7.96
C LYS A 80 0.50 2.74 -7.96
N VAL A 81 0.11 4.00 -8.12
CA VAL A 81 1.00 5.16 -7.99
C VAL A 81 1.60 5.23 -6.58
N ALA A 82 0.79 5.09 -5.53
CA ALA A 82 1.30 5.05 -4.16
C ALA A 82 2.30 3.91 -3.96
N LEU A 83 2.02 2.72 -4.50
CA LEU A 83 2.89 1.55 -4.45
C LEU A 83 4.23 1.73 -5.19
N VAL A 84 4.23 2.43 -6.32
CA VAL A 84 5.42 2.55 -7.18
C VAL A 84 6.25 3.78 -6.84
N VAL A 85 5.59 4.90 -6.54
CA VAL A 85 6.22 6.21 -6.38
C VAL A 85 6.42 6.56 -4.92
N ARG A 86 5.35 6.55 -4.11
CA ARG A 86 5.47 6.90 -2.68
C ARG A 86 6.30 5.86 -1.94
N ASN A 87 6.08 4.58 -2.22
CA ASN A 87 6.79 3.47 -1.60
C ASN A 87 8.20 3.20 -2.18
N SER A 88 8.75 4.17 -2.92
CA SER A 88 10.13 4.15 -3.42
C SER A 88 11.11 4.74 -2.41
N LEU A 89 12.37 4.91 -2.83
CA LEU A 89 13.36 5.72 -2.12
C LEU A 89 12.88 7.15 -1.79
N LEU A 90 11.81 7.65 -2.43
CA LEU A 90 11.19 8.93 -2.10
C LEU A 90 10.73 8.99 -0.64
N ASP A 91 10.09 7.95 -0.12
CA ASP A 91 9.63 7.97 1.27
C ASP A 91 10.79 7.89 2.26
N GLU A 92 11.89 7.21 1.91
CA GLU A 92 13.11 7.25 2.71
C GLU A 92 13.71 8.66 2.75
N ALA A 93 13.71 9.37 1.61
CA ALA A 93 14.17 10.77 1.54
C ALA A 93 13.30 11.69 2.41
N VAL A 94 11.97 11.55 2.36
CA VAL A 94 11.05 12.32 3.19
C VAL A 94 11.27 12.03 4.67
N ARG A 95 11.44 10.74 5.05
CA ARG A 95 11.77 10.36 6.44
C ARG A 95 13.13 10.86 6.90
N ALA A 96 14.07 11.05 5.99
CA ALA A 96 15.38 11.64 6.25
C ALA A 96 15.36 13.18 6.30
N GLY A 97 14.19 13.82 6.11
CA GLY A 97 14.00 15.26 6.25
C GLY A 97 13.74 16.02 4.96
N ALA A 98 13.61 15.35 3.81
CA ALA A 98 13.20 16.03 2.58
C ALA A 98 11.77 16.59 2.71
N PRO A 99 11.51 17.81 2.23
CA PRO A 99 10.19 18.40 2.26
C PRO A 99 9.09 17.52 1.63
N SER A 100 7.97 17.38 2.34
CA SER A 100 6.84 16.55 1.90
C SER A 100 5.81 17.29 1.05
N TYR A 101 5.87 18.63 0.98
CA TYR A 101 4.85 19.45 0.29
C TYR A 101 4.81 19.21 -1.22
N GLY A 102 5.92 18.83 -1.84
CA GLY A 102 5.99 18.50 -3.27
C GLY A 102 5.50 17.08 -3.61
N VAL A 103 5.37 16.19 -2.62
CA VAL A 103 5.07 14.77 -2.86
C VAL A 103 3.69 14.59 -3.49
N ALA A 104 2.69 15.37 -3.10
CA ALA A 104 1.35 15.30 -3.69
C ALA A 104 1.37 15.58 -5.20
N ALA A 105 2.16 16.57 -5.64
CA ALA A 105 2.33 16.87 -7.06
C ALA A 105 3.02 15.70 -7.79
N VAL A 106 4.08 15.15 -7.20
CA VAL A 106 4.80 13.98 -7.74
C VAL A 106 3.85 12.80 -7.97
N LEU A 107 2.99 12.46 -6.99
CA LEU A 107 2.02 11.38 -7.15
C LEU A 107 0.99 11.70 -8.24
N ARG A 108 0.45 12.92 -8.26
CA ARG A 108 -0.52 13.35 -9.28
C ARG A 108 0.03 13.20 -10.70
N TYR A 109 1.25 13.67 -10.95
CA TYR A 109 1.84 13.62 -12.30
C TYR A 109 2.30 12.23 -12.73
N ALA A 110 2.46 11.28 -11.79
CA ALA A 110 2.80 9.90 -12.12
C ALA A 110 1.63 9.07 -12.66
N ALA A 111 0.38 9.48 -12.41
CA ALA A 111 -0.80 8.68 -12.76
C ALA A 111 -0.91 8.38 -14.26
N ALA A 112 -0.81 9.42 -15.11
CA ALA A 112 -0.90 9.23 -16.56
C ALA A 112 0.26 8.40 -17.15
N PRO A 113 1.55 8.70 -16.85
CA PRO A 113 2.66 7.86 -17.28
C PRO A 113 2.55 6.39 -16.86
N LEU A 114 2.16 6.14 -15.61
CA LEU A 114 1.99 4.77 -15.11
C LEU A 114 0.84 4.05 -15.81
N SER A 115 -0.28 4.73 -16.07
CA SER A 115 -1.41 4.18 -16.83
C SER A 115 -1.00 3.73 -18.23
N HIS A 116 -0.19 4.55 -18.93
CA HIS A 116 0.33 4.19 -20.25
C HIS A 116 1.26 2.99 -20.21
N LEU A 117 2.16 2.90 -19.22
CA LEU A 117 3.02 1.73 -19.05
C LEU A 117 2.20 0.45 -18.79
N LEU A 118 1.26 0.49 -17.84
CA LEU A 118 0.40 -0.64 -17.51
C LEU A 118 -0.43 -1.09 -18.72
N GLY A 119 -1.01 -0.13 -19.46
CA GLY A 119 -1.78 -0.42 -20.68
C GLY A 119 -0.93 -1.01 -21.80
N ALA A 120 0.32 -0.58 -21.93
CA ALA A 120 1.25 -1.14 -22.91
C ALA A 120 1.65 -2.58 -22.55
N ARG A 121 2.00 -2.85 -21.28
CA ARG A 121 2.40 -4.18 -20.81
C ARG A 121 1.25 -5.18 -20.77
N LEU A 122 0.01 -4.70 -20.63
CA LEU A 122 -1.16 -5.56 -20.79
C LEU A 122 -1.30 -6.08 -22.23
N ARG A 123 -0.96 -5.27 -23.23
CA ARG A 123 -1.03 -5.63 -24.65
C ARG A 123 0.19 -6.44 -25.09
N GLU A 124 1.36 -6.06 -24.59
CA GLU A 124 2.64 -6.68 -24.90
C GLU A 124 3.36 -7.01 -23.58
N PRO A 125 3.05 -8.18 -22.99
CA PRO A 125 3.69 -8.60 -21.74
C PRO A 125 5.19 -8.76 -21.92
N VAL A 126 5.94 -8.17 -21.01
CA VAL A 126 7.40 -8.33 -20.94
C VAL A 126 7.73 -9.09 -19.67
N GLY A 127 8.49 -10.17 -19.80
CA GLY A 127 9.04 -10.87 -18.65
C GLY A 127 10.09 -9.99 -17.97
N LEU A 128 9.94 -9.74 -16.67
CA LEU A 128 10.94 -9.01 -15.91
C LEU A 128 12.10 -9.94 -15.57
N ALA A 129 13.31 -9.60 -16.03
CA ALA A 129 14.52 -10.30 -15.63
C ALA A 129 15.08 -9.73 -14.31
N GLY A 130 15.47 -10.62 -13.40
CA GLY A 130 16.20 -10.26 -12.18
C GLY A 130 15.33 -9.97 -10.95
N ILE A 131 16.00 -9.62 -9.84
CA ILE A 131 15.36 -9.39 -8.55
C ILE A 131 14.58 -8.07 -8.59
N HIS A 132 13.35 -8.06 -8.10
CA HIS A 132 12.55 -6.84 -7.94
C HIS A 132 11.90 -6.76 -6.54
N PRO A 133 11.40 -5.58 -6.11
CA PRO A 133 10.91 -5.39 -4.74
C PRO A 133 9.78 -6.34 -4.34
N PHE A 134 8.91 -6.69 -5.29
CA PHE A 134 7.72 -7.52 -5.08
C PHE A 134 7.98 -9.04 -5.23
N MET A 135 9.16 -9.44 -5.69
CA MET A 135 9.48 -10.84 -5.97
C MET A 135 9.37 -11.69 -4.70
N GLY A 136 8.60 -12.78 -4.77
CA GLY A 136 8.50 -13.80 -3.74
C GLY A 136 7.73 -13.38 -2.47
N LEU A 137 7.02 -12.25 -2.49
CA LEU A 137 6.23 -11.80 -1.34
C LEU A 137 5.18 -12.83 -0.92
N ALA A 138 4.45 -13.41 -1.86
CA ALA A 138 3.45 -14.45 -1.61
C ALA A 138 4.03 -15.67 -0.87
N GLY A 139 5.18 -16.18 -1.34
CA GLY A 139 5.84 -17.32 -0.71
C GLY A 139 6.49 -16.99 0.64
N ARG A 140 6.98 -15.76 0.82
CA ARG A 140 7.65 -15.32 2.06
C ARG A 140 6.66 -14.93 3.16
N TYR A 141 5.50 -14.40 2.80
CA TYR A 141 4.48 -13.89 3.71
C TYR A 141 3.09 -14.45 3.34
N PRO A 142 2.89 -15.78 3.42
CA PRO A 142 1.71 -16.43 2.86
C PRO A 142 0.42 -16.03 3.58
N ARG A 143 0.44 -15.75 4.89
CA ARG A 143 -0.76 -15.30 5.60
C ARG A 143 -1.11 -13.87 5.25
N ALA A 144 -0.11 -12.98 5.20
CA ALA A 144 -0.30 -11.61 4.75
C ALA A 144 -0.89 -11.60 3.33
N TRP A 145 -0.34 -12.40 2.43
CA TRP A 145 -0.81 -12.50 1.05
C TRP A 145 -2.28 -12.93 0.99
N THR A 146 -2.66 -14.04 1.64
CA THR A 146 -4.05 -14.51 1.68
C THR A 146 -5.00 -13.48 2.31
N CYS A 147 -4.55 -12.74 3.33
CA CYS A 147 -5.33 -11.65 3.92
C CYS A 147 -5.58 -10.50 2.93
N LEU A 148 -4.55 -10.07 2.20
CA LEU A 148 -4.66 -8.99 1.22
C LEU A 148 -5.48 -9.41 -0.01
N GLU A 149 -5.43 -10.69 -0.40
CA GLU A 149 -6.35 -11.28 -1.39
C GLU A 149 -7.81 -11.17 -0.93
N ALA A 150 -8.10 -11.56 0.32
CA ALA A 150 -9.45 -11.46 0.87
C ALA A 150 -9.95 -10.01 0.98
N LEU A 151 -9.07 -9.05 1.31
CA LEU A 151 -9.40 -7.62 1.29
C LEU A 151 -9.74 -7.15 -0.12
N THR A 152 -8.94 -7.57 -1.11
CA THR A 152 -9.15 -7.21 -2.52
C THR A 152 -10.52 -7.68 -3.00
N ASP A 153 -10.94 -8.90 -2.64
CA ASP A 153 -12.27 -9.45 -2.97
C ASP A 153 -13.41 -8.74 -2.21
N GLY A 154 -13.06 -8.01 -1.16
CA GLY A 154 -13.95 -7.15 -0.39
C GLY A 154 -14.18 -5.77 -1.01
N PHE A 155 -13.26 -5.21 -1.80
CA PHE A 155 -13.32 -3.80 -2.21
C PHE A 155 -14.57 -3.42 -3.02
N ALA A 156 -15.06 -4.28 -3.91
CA ALA A 156 -16.20 -3.94 -4.75
C ALA A 156 -17.54 -3.95 -4.01
N ALA A 157 -17.69 -4.80 -3.00
CA ALA A 157 -18.98 -5.04 -2.32
C ALA A 157 -19.00 -4.64 -0.84
N GLY A 158 -17.82 -4.44 -0.24
CA GLY A 158 -17.64 -4.36 1.20
C GLY A 158 -18.01 -5.65 1.93
N GLY A 159 -18.11 -5.53 3.25
CA GLY A 159 -18.60 -6.55 4.17
C GLY A 159 -17.53 -7.53 4.64
N GLN A 160 -18.00 -8.59 5.30
CA GLN A 160 -17.16 -9.65 5.83
C GLN A 160 -16.72 -10.62 4.72
N ARG A 161 -15.48 -11.09 4.82
CA ARG A 161 -14.96 -12.24 4.08
C ARG A 161 -14.30 -13.18 5.07
N THR A 162 -14.69 -14.45 5.01
CA THR A 162 -14.02 -15.49 5.79
C THR A 162 -12.58 -15.64 5.31
N LEU A 163 -11.65 -15.76 6.25
CA LEU A 163 -10.23 -15.92 6.00
C LEU A 163 -9.80 -17.30 6.49
N THR A 164 -9.27 -18.11 5.57
CA THR A 164 -8.60 -19.38 5.89
C THR A 164 -7.12 -19.20 5.69
N LEU A 165 -6.40 -18.93 6.78
CA LEU A 165 -4.97 -18.69 6.72
C LEU A 165 -4.18 -19.97 6.42
N PRO A 166 -3.17 -19.91 5.55
CA PRO A 166 -2.29 -21.05 5.30
C PRO A 166 -1.43 -21.38 6.54
N THR A 167 -1.13 -22.67 6.70
CA THR A 167 -0.16 -23.12 7.70
C THR A 167 1.26 -22.73 7.26
N ALA A 168 1.94 -21.94 8.09
CA ALA A 168 3.32 -21.55 7.91
C ALA A 168 4.01 -21.35 9.28
N PRO A 169 5.34 -21.39 9.38
CA PRO A 169 6.05 -21.13 10.64
C PRO A 169 5.68 -19.77 11.25
N VAL A 170 5.58 -19.67 12.57
CA VAL A 170 5.35 -18.38 13.24
C VAL A 170 6.60 -17.51 13.06
N PRO A 171 6.49 -16.33 12.43
CA PRO A 171 7.64 -15.45 12.21
C PRO A 171 8.06 -14.79 13.54
N GLY A 172 9.34 -14.44 13.64
CA GLY A 172 9.80 -13.54 14.69
C GLY A 172 9.32 -12.10 14.47
N LEU A 173 9.51 -11.25 15.48
CA LEU A 173 9.23 -9.82 15.39
C LEU A 173 10.00 -9.20 14.21
N PRO A 174 9.34 -8.42 13.32
CA PRO A 174 10.01 -7.85 12.17
C PRO A 174 11.12 -6.87 12.60
N PRO A 175 12.24 -6.79 11.85
CA PRO A 175 13.33 -5.88 12.14
C PRO A 175 12.92 -4.45 11.79
N LEU A 176 12.32 -3.74 12.76
CA LEU A 176 11.93 -2.34 12.67
C LEU A 176 12.83 -1.49 13.55
N THR A 177 12.97 -0.21 13.21
CA THR A 177 13.74 0.77 14.00
C THR A 177 12.86 1.65 14.87
N ASP A 178 11.53 1.51 14.79
CA ASP A 178 10.55 2.26 15.58
C ASP A 178 10.16 1.43 16.81
N ASP A 179 10.74 1.77 17.96
CA ASP A 179 10.47 1.09 19.24
C ASP A 179 8.99 1.19 19.67
N GLY A 180 8.33 2.32 19.38
CA GLY A 180 6.92 2.52 19.71
C GLY A 180 6.00 1.64 18.87
N LEU A 181 6.33 1.43 17.60
CA LEU A 181 5.64 0.44 16.76
C LEU A 181 5.95 -0.99 17.24
N LEU A 182 7.20 -1.32 17.55
CA LEU A 182 7.57 -2.65 18.05
C LEU A 182 6.82 -3.03 19.32
N ASP A 183 6.68 -2.12 20.28
CA ASP A 183 5.94 -2.37 21.51
C ASP A 183 4.44 -2.55 21.27
N ARG A 184 3.86 -1.80 20.33
CA ARG A 184 2.47 -2.01 19.90
C ARG A 184 2.29 -3.38 19.25
N LEU A 185 3.21 -3.82 18.39
CA LEU A 185 3.18 -5.14 17.77
C LEU A 185 3.26 -6.26 18.82
N ARG A 186 4.13 -6.12 19.82
CA ARG A 186 4.25 -7.08 20.92
C ARG A 186 2.95 -7.23 21.72
N ARG A 187 2.33 -6.10 22.11
CA ARG A 187 1.04 -6.11 22.84
C ARG A 187 -0.10 -6.69 22.02
N ALA A 188 -0.13 -6.42 20.72
CA ALA A 188 -1.13 -7.01 19.83
C ALA A 188 -0.93 -8.54 19.70
N ALA A 189 0.32 -8.99 19.64
CA ALA A 189 0.67 -10.41 19.51
C ALA A 189 0.40 -11.25 20.78
N THR A 190 0.33 -10.63 21.96
CA THR A 190 -0.09 -11.30 23.19
C THR A 190 -1.61 -11.37 23.34
N GLY A 191 -2.36 -10.72 22.46
CA GLY A 191 -3.83 -10.62 22.53
C GLY A 191 -4.32 -9.54 23.50
N ASP A 192 -3.41 -8.73 24.04
CA ASP A 192 -3.73 -7.71 25.05
C ASP A 192 -4.31 -6.43 24.46
N ALA A 193 -4.24 -6.26 23.13
CA ALA A 193 -4.68 -5.04 22.47
C ALA A 193 -5.15 -5.28 21.02
N VAL A 194 -6.13 -4.48 20.60
CA VAL A 194 -6.42 -4.24 19.19
C VAL A 194 -5.41 -3.23 18.65
N LEU A 195 -4.73 -3.59 17.55
CA LEU A 195 -3.81 -2.67 16.90
C LEU A 195 -4.59 -1.72 16.00
N HIS A 196 -4.79 -0.50 16.47
CA HIS A 196 -5.40 0.56 15.70
C HIS A 196 -4.35 1.37 14.92
N VAL A 197 -4.65 1.65 13.65
CA VAL A 197 -3.81 2.38 12.69
C VAL A 197 -4.72 3.01 11.64
N PRO A 198 -4.58 4.30 11.28
CA PRO A 198 -5.53 4.92 10.34
C PRO A 198 -5.64 4.22 8.98
N ALA A 199 -4.52 3.79 8.40
CA ALA A 199 -4.48 2.95 7.21
C ALA A 199 -3.24 2.04 7.23
N LEU A 200 -3.32 0.84 6.63
CA LEU A 200 -2.23 -0.16 6.67
C LEU A 200 -0.88 0.40 6.14
N GLY A 201 -0.91 1.26 5.12
CA GLY A 201 0.29 1.90 4.57
C GLY A 201 1.03 2.80 5.56
N HIS A 202 0.44 3.17 6.70
CA HIS A 202 1.11 3.95 7.75
C HIS A 202 2.14 3.14 8.55
N TRP A 203 2.05 1.80 8.56
CA TRP A 203 3.07 0.97 9.21
C TRP A 203 4.39 0.98 8.45
N SER A 204 4.32 0.88 7.13
CA SER A 204 5.49 0.95 6.29
C SER A 204 5.11 1.23 4.84
N ARG A 205 5.95 2.06 4.22
CA ARG A 205 5.96 2.25 2.78
C ARG A 205 6.81 1.20 2.05
N ASP A 206 7.55 0.37 2.77
CA ASP A 206 8.23 -0.77 2.18
C ASP A 206 7.29 -1.98 2.18
N SER A 207 7.00 -2.53 0.99
CA SER A 207 6.07 -3.65 0.85
C SER A 207 6.53 -4.90 1.62
N ARG A 208 7.85 -5.18 1.70
CA ARG A 208 8.36 -6.34 2.44
C ARG A 208 8.18 -6.16 3.95
N ARG A 209 8.42 -4.96 4.47
CA ARG A 209 8.18 -4.62 5.87
C ARG A 209 6.69 -4.67 6.20
N LEU A 210 5.84 -4.08 5.37
CA LEU A 210 4.38 -4.11 5.57
C LEU A 210 3.86 -5.55 5.58
N HIS A 211 4.23 -6.37 4.60
CA HIS A 211 3.84 -7.78 4.57
C HIS A 211 4.40 -8.54 5.77
N GLY A 212 5.65 -8.27 6.18
CA GLY A 212 6.23 -8.86 7.38
C GLY A 212 5.50 -8.51 8.67
N ILE A 213 5.04 -7.26 8.81
CA ILE A 213 4.22 -6.82 9.96
C ILE A 213 2.88 -7.55 9.96
N LEU A 214 2.18 -7.58 8.82
CA LEU A 214 0.88 -8.24 8.72
C LEU A 214 1.00 -9.76 8.92
N GLU A 215 2.05 -10.38 8.37
CA GLU A 215 2.38 -11.79 8.56
C GLU A 215 2.57 -12.13 10.04
N PHE A 216 3.31 -11.29 10.77
CA PHE A 216 3.52 -11.42 12.21
C PHE A 216 2.20 -11.30 12.98
N LEU A 217 1.41 -10.27 12.71
CA LEU A 217 0.14 -10.04 13.42
C LEU A 217 -0.85 -11.20 13.20
N LEU A 218 -1.00 -11.68 11.97
CA LEU A 218 -1.89 -12.79 11.64
C LEU A 218 -1.42 -14.10 12.28
N ALA A 219 -0.10 -14.38 12.29
CA ALA A 219 0.45 -15.56 12.94
C ALA A 219 0.24 -15.57 14.46
N HIS A 220 0.26 -14.39 15.09
CA HIS A 220 0.00 -14.20 16.52
C HIS A 220 -1.47 -13.95 16.87
N ARG A 221 -2.37 -14.18 15.91
CA ARG A 221 -3.81 -14.03 16.07
C ARG A 221 -4.28 -12.62 16.49
N ALA A 222 -3.51 -11.59 16.19
CA ALA A 222 -3.84 -10.21 16.53
C ALA A 222 -5.06 -9.71 15.75
N THR A 223 -5.76 -8.73 16.33
CA THR A 223 -6.81 -7.98 15.65
C THR A 223 -6.27 -6.61 15.23
N VAL A 224 -6.45 -6.27 13.96
CA VAL A 224 -6.05 -4.98 13.39
C VAL A 224 -7.30 -4.23 12.98
N LEU A 225 -7.38 -2.96 13.36
CA LEU A 225 -8.45 -2.05 12.97
C LEU A 225 -7.85 -0.84 12.26
N THR A 226 -8.35 -0.55 11.07
CA THR A 226 -8.13 0.70 10.35
C THR A 226 -9.44 1.46 10.19
N THR A 227 -9.39 2.64 9.57
CA THR A 227 -10.61 3.39 9.27
C THR A 227 -11.57 2.60 8.38
N ASN A 228 -11.07 1.76 7.45
CA ASN A 228 -11.91 1.06 6.50
C ASN A 228 -11.87 -0.47 6.61
N TYR A 229 -10.94 -1.03 7.39
CA TYR A 229 -10.75 -2.47 7.51
C TYR A 229 -10.75 -2.94 8.96
N LEU A 230 -11.35 -4.10 9.19
CA LEU A 230 -11.08 -4.92 10.37
C LEU A 230 -10.45 -6.23 9.88
N ILE A 231 -9.26 -6.56 10.37
CA ILE A 231 -8.53 -7.76 9.99
C ILE A 231 -8.34 -8.64 11.23
N ARG A 232 -8.73 -9.89 11.09
CA ARG A 232 -8.58 -10.95 12.08
C ARG A 232 -8.04 -12.21 11.40
N PRO A 233 -7.59 -13.21 12.17
CA PRO A 233 -7.06 -14.45 11.60
C PRO A 233 -8.12 -15.30 10.89
N THR A 234 -9.40 -15.01 11.12
CA THR A 234 -10.54 -15.81 10.64
C THR A 234 -11.45 -15.04 9.68
N ASP A 235 -11.32 -13.72 9.63
CA ASP A 235 -12.07 -12.88 8.71
C ASP A 235 -11.40 -11.54 8.46
N VAL A 236 -11.79 -10.93 7.35
CA VAL A 236 -11.54 -9.52 7.09
C VAL A 236 -12.88 -8.84 6.82
N TRP A 237 -13.00 -7.58 7.22
CA TRP A 237 -14.16 -6.75 6.97
C TRP A 237 -13.72 -5.52 6.21
N VAL A 238 -14.46 -5.19 5.17
CA VAL A 238 -14.25 -3.98 4.37
C VAL A 238 -15.47 -3.08 4.52
N ARG A 239 -15.27 -1.77 4.71
CA ARG A 239 -16.35 -0.78 4.71
C ARG A 239 -17.19 -0.88 3.43
N HIS A 240 -18.50 -0.82 3.56
CA HIS A 240 -19.43 -0.73 2.43
C HIS A 240 -19.51 0.71 1.88
N GLY A 241 -19.65 0.83 0.56
CA GLY A 241 -19.79 2.13 -0.09
C GLY A 241 -18.45 2.86 -0.17
N ASP A 242 -18.50 4.19 -0.02
CA ASP A 242 -17.32 5.03 -0.14
C ASP A 242 -16.35 4.82 1.04
N LEU A 243 -15.05 4.79 0.72
CA LEU A 243 -14.00 4.79 1.72
C LEU A 243 -13.96 6.13 2.45
N VAL A 244 -13.57 6.08 3.71
CA VAL A 244 -13.41 7.25 4.57
C VAL A 244 -11.93 7.54 4.78
N SER A 245 -11.60 8.83 4.89
CA SER A 245 -10.24 9.34 5.11
C SER A 245 -9.61 8.69 6.34
N PRO A 246 -8.36 8.19 6.26
CA PRO A 246 -7.65 7.62 7.40
C PRO A 246 -7.12 8.72 8.32
N ASP A 247 -8.04 9.47 8.91
CA ASP A 247 -7.80 10.50 9.92
C ASP A 247 -8.67 10.26 11.16
N ASP A 248 -8.44 11.06 12.21
CA ASP A 248 -9.16 10.91 13.49
C ASP A 248 -10.68 11.09 13.35
N ALA A 249 -11.14 11.89 12.40
CA ALA A 249 -12.56 12.07 12.13
C ALA A 249 -13.13 10.84 11.41
N GLY A 250 -12.37 10.28 10.48
CA GLY A 250 -12.76 9.09 9.73
C GLY A 250 -12.89 7.85 10.60
N LEU A 251 -12.05 7.70 11.62
CA LEU A 251 -12.17 6.59 12.57
C LEU A 251 -13.51 6.60 13.32
N ARG A 252 -14.06 7.78 13.61
CA ARG A 252 -15.36 7.95 14.26
C ARG A 252 -16.54 7.79 13.32
N ASP A 253 -16.29 7.74 12.01
CA ASP A 253 -17.33 7.55 11.01
C ASP A 253 -17.71 6.07 10.90
N THR A 254 -18.87 5.70 11.41
CA THR A 254 -19.37 4.31 11.36
C THR A 254 -20.19 3.98 10.12
N ARG A 255 -20.39 4.93 9.19
CA ARG A 255 -21.22 4.74 7.98
C ARG A 255 -20.61 3.69 7.06
N GLY A 256 -21.35 2.63 6.73
CA GLY A 256 -20.83 1.53 5.91
C GLY A 256 -20.01 0.50 6.69
N LEU A 257 -19.72 0.70 7.98
CA LEU A 257 -19.25 -0.38 8.85
C LEU A 257 -20.43 -1.30 9.21
N ALA A 258 -20.19 -2.59 9.44
CA ALA A 258 -21.24 -3.55 9.79
C ALA A 258 -20.75 -4.58 10.83
N GLY A 259 -21.68 -5.17 11.58
CA GLY A 259 -21.40 -6.24 12.54
C GLY A 259 -20.26 -5.90 13.51
N ASP A 260 -19.35 -6.86 13.68
CA ASP A 260 -18.17 -6.76 14.55
C ASP A 260 -17.24 -5.59 14.19
N HIS A 261 -17.18 -5.22 12.91
CA HIS A 261 -16.38 -4.07 12.47
C HIS A 261 -16.89 -2.78 13.09
N ARG A 262 -18.22 -2.56 13.06
CA ARG A 262 -18.83 -1.38 13.66
C ARG A 262 -18.69 -1.40 15.18
N ALA A 263 -19.04 -2.52 15.81
CA ALA A 263 -19.00 -2.65 17.26
C ALA A 263 -17.59 -2.39 17.82
N LEU A 264 -16.56 -2.88 17.13
CA LEU A 264 -15.18 -2.66 17.55
C LEU A 264 -14.74 -1.21 17.34
N ALA A 265 -15.08 -0.60 16.20
CA ALA A 265 -14.76 0.81 15.94
C ALA A 265 -15.36 1.72 17.02
N GLU A 266 -16.63 1.53 17.36
CA GLU A 266 -17.31 2.28 18.42
C GLU A 266 -16.60 2.13 19.77
N SER A 267 -16.18 0.91 20.14
CA SER A 267 -15.48 0.65 21.41
C SER A 267 -14.11 1.31 21.54
N VAL A 268 -13.41 1.53 20.41
CA VAL A 268 -12.08 2.16 20.39
C VAL A 268 -12.18 3.70 20.36
N THR A 269 -13.32 4.23 19.90
CA THR A 269 -13.56 5.68 19.78
C THR A 269 -14.34 6.31 20.93
N ALA A 270 -14.92 5.50 21.83
CA ALA A 270 -15.65 5.93 23.02
C ALA A 270 -14.72 6.46 24.11
#